data_AF-A0A2A5JN47-F1
#
_entry.id   AF-A0A2A5JN47-F1
#
_cell.length_a   1.000
_cell.length_b   1.000
_cell.length_c   1.000
_cell.angle_alpha   90.00
_cell.angle_beta   90.00
_cell.angle_gamma   90.00
#
_symmetry.space_group_name_H-M   'P 1'
#
loop_
_entity.id
_entity.type
_entity.pdbx_description
1 polymer ?
#
loop_
_entity_poly.entity_id
_entity_poly.type
_entity_poly.pdbx_seq_one_letter_code
_entity_poly.pdbx_strand_id
1 'polypeptide(L)'
;MKHGKYKYLILGSCCALLSANLAAQVSNGGFENWSGQAPSGWTTIDSGITLSATTSLVKEGSYAAAVQVTTTTQSSTDLQQQVNVEAGKSYQFSSWVYHTEGGVKARMVVDGYHGYSDQFNVGQWQQITHTYTATATKAINVGLRFYDGTGFDGNEIVYVDGFEPSNTTPEPPQSCQNHTVSLTLVTDNYGSETSWQITNGVNSIIASGSDYSNNQTINENLCLNDGNYTFSIFDSYGDGICCSNGNGQYTLTQGATNLASGGQFSNRQDHTFTLGTTPPPPSGDGYYASTVGLSGYALKTELHRIIRNHQSQGYSAIWHFIDQNERDRYFENDNSILDRYSEKPTTGDSVNYVSTGSQCGSYSGEGDCYNREHSFPKSWFGGKVEPMNSDIHHIFASDGYVNAKRSNFPFGEVGSASYTSSNGSRVGSASGIQYNGTVFEPIDNFKGDFARAYFYMATRYQDVIANWQNNTSYSNDVLNGTQNQVFESWVVTMLKRWHNEDPVDALEQARNQAAYEFQGNRNPFVDHPEFVESIW
;
A
#
# COMPACT_ATOMS: atom_id res chain seq x y z
N MET A 1 -35.20 -76.97 -3.51
CA MET A 1 -34.68 -75.98 -4.49
C MET A 1 -35.62 -74.79 -4.45
N LYS A 2 -35.29 -73.75 -3.66
CA LYS A 2 -34.56 -72.52 -4.00
C LYS A 2 -35.52 -71.33 -4.21
N HIS A 3 -35.22 -70.27 -3.46
CA HIS A 3 -35.91 -69.01 -3.24
C HIS A 3 -35.96 -68.05 -4.43
N GLY A 4 -36.91 -67.09 -4.39
CA GLY A 4 -36.84 -65.77 -5.05
C GLY A 4 -37.87 -64.81 -4.46
N LYS A 5 -37.56 -64.12 -3.35
CA LYS A 5 -37.11 -62.71 -3.22
C LYS A 5 -38.20 -61.64 -3.53
N TYR A 6 -38.70 -61.05 -2.44
CA TYR A 6 -39.47 -59.80 -2.36
C TYR A 6 -38.59 -58.57 -2.63
N LYS A 7 -39.17 -57.51 -3.22
CA LYS A 7 -38.84 -56.11 -2.93
C LYS A 7 -40.08 -55.23 -3.12
N TYR A 8 -40.57 -54.65 -2.02
CA TYR A 8 -41.53 -53.55 -1.99
C TYR A 8 -40.76 -52.24 -2.15
N LEU A 9 -41.14 -51.38 -3.10
CA LEU A 9 -40.74 -49.98 -3.14
C LEU A 9 -41.85 -49.15 -2.48
N ILE A 10 -41.53 -48.55 -1.34
CA ILE A 10 -42.36 -47.52 -0.69
C ILE A 10 -41.87 -46.17 -1.21
N LEU A 11 -42.68 -45.47 -2.00
CA LEU A 11 -42.50 -44.04 -2.28
C LEU A 11 -43.10 -43.26 -1.10
N GLY A 12 -42.24 -42.76 -0.20
CA GLY A 12 -42.60 -41.76 0.78
C GLY A 12 -42.37 -40.36 0.20
N SER A 13 -43.45 -39.65 -0.14
CA SER A 13 -43.40 -38.20 -0.37
C SER A 13 -43.12 -37.49 0.94
N CYS A 14 -41.86 -37.14 1.18
CA CYS A 14 -41.47 -36.21 2.23
C CYS A 14 -41.64 -34.80 1.69
N CYS A 15 -42.76 -34.17 2.02
CA CYS A 15 -42.98 -32.74 1.80
C CYS A 15 -42.20 -31.97 2.88
N ALA A 16 -40.91 -31.73 2.63
CA ALA A 16 -40.10 -30.87 3.48
C ALA A 16 -40.52 -29.41 3.24
N LEU A 17 -41.35 -28.87 4.13
CA LEU A 17 -41.45 -27.43 4.33
C LEU A 17 -40.08 -26.94 4.84
N LEU A 18 -39.22 -26.53 3.91
CA LEU A 18 -38.04 -25.72 4.22
C LEU A 18 -38.53 -24.33 4.63
N SER A 19 -38.88 -24.16 5.90
CA SER A 19 -38.82 -22.86 6.53
C SER A 19 -37.35 -22.52 6.73
N ALA A 20 -36.72 -21.93 5.71
CA ALA A 20 -35.45 -21.25 5.88
C ALA A 20 -35.72 -20.03 6.76
N ASN A 21 -35.59 -20.17 8.09
CA ASN A 21 -35.47 -19.01 8.96
C ASN A 21 -34.13 -18.36 8.60
N LEU A 22 -34.21 -17.28 7.83
CA LEU A 22 -33.10 -16.40 7.49
C LEU A 22 -32.65 -15.70 8.78
N ALA A 23 -31.60 -16.21 9.42
CA ALA A 23 -31.01 -15.56 10.58
C ALA A 23 -30.31 -14.25 10.17
N ALA A 24 -30.52 -13.20 10.96
CA ALA A 24 -29.92 -11.87 10.91
C ALA A 24 -30.12 -11.02 9.65
N GLN A 25 -31.01 -11.36 8.72
CA GLN A 25 -31.17 -10.52 7.52
C GLN A 25 -31.60 -9.08 7.82
N VAL A 26 -30.75 -8.15 7.38
CA VAL A 26 -31.08 -6.72 7.29
C VAL A 26 -32.00 -6.53 6.09
N SER A 27 -33.11 -5.85 6.30
CA SER A 27 -34.03 -5.52 5.22
C SER A 27 -33.55 -4.25 4.55
N ASN A 28 -33.44 -4.26 3.22
CA ASN A 28 -33.07 -3.07 2.45
C ASN A 28 -31.72 -2.48 2.89
N GLY A 29 -30.73 -3.35 3.14
CA GLY A 29 -29.38 -2.99 3.57
C GLY A 29 -28.62 -2.15 2.54
N GLY A 30 -28.82 -2.42 1.24
CA GLY A 30 -28.31 -1.60 0.14
C GLY A 30 -29.18 -0.38 -0.20
N PHE A 31 -30.14 0.01 0.66
CA PHE A 31 -30.95 1.23 0.51
C PHE A 31 -31.65 1.42 -0.86
N GLU A 32 -32.10 0.35 -1.49
CA GLU A 32 -32.73 0.38 -2.82
C GLU A 32 -34.22 0.76 -2.83
N ASN A 33 -34.89 0.66 -1.68
CA ASN A 33 -36.34 0.90 -1.56
C ASN A 33 -36.67 2.05 -0.61
N TRP A 34 -37.38 3.07 -1.10
CA TRP A 34 -37.69 4.28 -0.34
C TRP A 34 -39.18 4.60 -0.32
N SER A 35 -39.64 5.14 0.82
CA SER A 35 -40.99 5.70 0.98
C SER A 35 -40.87 7.11 1.53
N GLY A 36 -40.92 8.11 0.64
CA GLY A 36 -40.65 9.50 1.01
C GLY A 36 -39.18 9.71 1.38
N GLN A 37 -38.94 10.32 2.55
CA GLN A 37 -37.59 10.57 3.08
C GLN A 37 -37.07 9.46 4.01
N ALA A 38 -37.65 8.25 3.95
CA ALA A 38 -37.20 7.13 4.78
C ALA A 38 -36.92 5.88 3.91
N PRO A 39 -35.75 5.23 4.08
CA PRO A 39 -35.52 3.93 3.49
C PRO A 39 -36.44 2.90 4.14
N SER A 40 -37.06 2.05 3.33
CA SER A 40 -38.02 1.05 3.81
C SER A 40 -37.34 0.09 4.78
N GLY A 41 -37.97 -0.20 5.92
CA GLY A 41 -37.43 -1.13 6.93
C GLY A 41 -36.44 -0.52 7.92
N TRP A 42 -36.04 0.74 7.70
CA TRP A 42 -35.13 1.47 8.57
C TRP A 42 -35.89 2.51 9.41
N THR A 43 -35.47 2.68 10.65
CA THR A 43 -36.03 3.67 11.57
C THR A 43 -34.99 4.74 11.84
N THR A 44 -35.32 5.99 11.50
CA THR A 44 -34.67 7.16 12.10
C THR A 44 -35.25 7.33 13.49
N ILE A 45 -34.44 7.08 14.51
CA ILE A 45 -34.94 7.13 15.89
C ILE A 45 -35.11 8.60 16.35
N ASP A 46 -34.49 9.57 15.66
CA ASP A 46 -34.35 10.95 16.17
C ASP A 46 -34.30 12.06 15.09
N SER A 47 -34.49 13.31 15.52
CA SER A 47 -34.57 14.51 14.67
C SER A 47 -33.23 15.13 14.24
N GLY A 48 -32.10 14.53 14.61
CA GLY A 48 -30.75 15.05 14.32
C GLY A 48 -30.21 14.66 12.94
N ILE A 49 -30.94 13.81 12.21
CA ILE A 49 -30.61 13.41 10.84
C ILE A 49 -31.83 13.56 9.93
N THR A 50 -31.58 13.90 8.68
CA THR A 50 -32.56 13.79 7.59
C THR A 50 -32.00 12.90 6.48
N LEU A 51 -32.86 12.10 5.86
CA LEU A 51 -32.46 11.10 4.88
C LEU A 51 -33.04 11.42 3.49
N SER A 52 -32.27 11.10 2.46
CA SER A 52 -32.75 11.09 1.08
C SER A 52 -32.05 10.01 0.26
N ALA A 53 -32.74 9.49 -0.76
CA ALA A 53 -32.13 8.60 -1.73
C ALA A 53 -31.23 9.41 -2.67
N THR A 54 -30.06 8.88 -3.01
CA THR A 54 -29.20 9.43 -4.06
C THR A 54 -28.88 8.39 -5.13
N THR A 55 -28.75 8.83 -6.37
CA THR A 55 -28.26 8.02 -7.51
C THR A 55 -26.90 8.50 -8.02
N SER A 56 -26.39 9.63 -7.51
CA SER A 56 -25.15 10.24 -8.01
C SER A 56 -23.90 9.70 -7.33
N LEU A 57 -24.04 9.18 -6.11
CA LEU A 57 -22.95 8.62 -5.32
C LEU A 57 -23.45 7.36 -4.62
N VAL A 58 -23.20 6.22 -5.27
CA VAL A 58 -23.71 4.90 -4.90
C VAL A 58 -22.53 3.94 -4.86
N LYS A 59 -22.46 3.05 -3.86
CA LYS A 59 -21.42 2.02 -3.78
C LYS A 59 -21.85 0.77 -4.52
N GLU A 60 -23.09 0.36 -4.32
CA GLU A 60 -23.68 -0.82 -4.93
C GLU A 60 -25.16 -0.58 -5.27
N GLY A 61 -25.68 -1.28 -6.28
CA GLY A 61 -27.07 -1.11 -6.69
C GLY A 61 -27.33 0.22 -7.42
N SER A 62 -28.52 0.78 -7.21
CA SER A 62 -29.01 1.99 -7.89
C SER A 62 -29.16 3.18 -6.96
N TYR A 63 -29.29 2.97 -5.65
CA TYR A 63 -29.50 4.02 -4.67
C TYR A 63 -28.63 3.83 -3.44
N ALA A 64 -28.10 4.93 -2.91
CA ALA A 64 -27.53 4.97 -1.57
C ALA A 64 -28.33 5.92 -0.67
N ALA A 65 -28.12 5.83 0.65
CA ALA A 65 -28.70 6.78 1.59
C ALA A 65 -27.77 7.97 1.80
N ALA A 66 -28.25 9.16 1.46
CA ALA A 66 -27.64 10.43 1.87
C ALA A 66 -28.19 10.81 3.25
N VAL A 67 -27.32 10.81 4.26
CA VAL A 67 -27.62 11.14 5.64
C VAL A 67 -27.10 12.53 5.95
N GLN A 68 -28.00 13.50 6.00
CA GLN A 68 -27.67 14.86 6.40
C GLN A 68 -27.77 14.97 7.93
N VAL A 69 -26.64 15.20 8.58
CA VAL A 69 -26.51 15.38 10.03
C VAL A 69 -26.59 16.86 10.35
N THR A 70 -27.51 17.24 11.24
CA THR A 70 -27.85 18.65 11.51
C THR A 70 -27.76 19.05 12.98
N THR A 71 -27.11 18.23 13.81
CA THR A 71 -27.05 18.45 15.26
C THR A 71 -25.69 18.06 15.82
N THR A 72 -25.27 18.76 16.87
CA THR A 72 -24.14 18.39 17.74
C THR A 72 -24.58 17.46 18.88
N THR A 73 -25.88 17.16 18.98
CA THR A 73 -26.40 16.23 20.00
C THR A 73 -26.32 14.80 19.50
N GLN A 74 -25.23 14.13 19.89
CA GLN A 74 -24.86 12.77 19.46
C GLN A 74 -25.84 11.67 19.88
N SER A 75 -26.73 11.92 20.83
CA SER A 75 -27.73 10.93 21.27
C SER A 75 -28.92 10.80 20.32
N SER A 76 -28.97 11.59 19.24
CA SER A 76 -30.18 11.79 18.43
C SER A 76 -29.95 11.66 16.92
N THR A 77 -29.12 10.70 16.51
CA THR A 77 -28.67 10.54 15.11
C THR A 77 -28.66 9.09 14.64
N ASP A 78 -29.55 8.25 15.17
CA ASP A 78 -29.57 6.82 14.83
C ASP A 78 -30.39 6.51 13.59
N LEU A 79 -29.79 5.68 12.73
CA LEU A 79 -30.44 4.97 11.64
C LEU A 79 -30.31 3.47 11.91
N GLN A 80 -31.40 2.84 12.37
CA GLN A 80 -31.35 1.46 12.86
C GLN A 80 -32.49 0.57 12.35
N GLN A 81 -32.27 -0.74 12.45
CA GLN A 81 -33.24 -1.81 12.25
C GLN A 81 -33.06 -2.88 13.34
N GLN A 82 -34.11 -3.64 13.65
CA GLN A 82 -33.99 -4.88 14.42
C GLN A 82 -33.80 -6.10 13.53
N VAL A 83 -32.83 -6.96 13.88
CA VAL A 83 -32.60 -8.25 13.23
C VAL A 83 -32.57 -9.38 14.26
N ASN A 84 -33.02 -10.57 13.85
CA ASN A 84 -33.04 -11.74 14.74
C ASN A 84 -31.71 -12.50 14.62
N VAL A 85 -31.04 -12.76 15.74
CA VAL A 85 -29.84 -13.58 15.83
C VAL A 85 -30.14 -14.88 16.59
N GLU A 86 -29.42 -15.93 16.25
CA GLU A 86 -29.49 -17.25 16.91
C GLU A 86 -28.26 -17.52 17.78
N ALA A 87 -28.47 -18.06 18.98
CA ALA A 87 -27.41 -18.41 19.92
C ALA A 87 -26.34 -19.32 19.28
N GLY A 88 -25.08 -19.02 19.57
CA GLY A 88 -23.92 -19.78 19.11
C GLY A 88 -23.49 -19.47 17.66
N LYS A 89 -24.19 -18.59 16.95
CA LYS A 89 -23.79 -18.11 15.61
C LYS A 89 -23.07 -16.77 15.70
N SER A 90 -22.11 -16.58 14.81
CA SER A 90 -21.43 -15.30 14.60
C SER A 90 -21.89 -14.66 13.29
N TYR A 91 -21.99 -13.33 13.28
CA TYR A 91 -22.46 -12.52 12.17
C TYR A 91 -21.48 -11.35 11.99
N GLN A 92 -20.94 -11.17 10.79
CA GLN A 92 -20.12 -10.01 10.49
C GLN A 92 -20.98 -8.96 9.80
N PHE A 93 -21.31 -7.90 10.51
CA PHE A 93 -21.99 -6.73 9.95
C PHE A 93 -20.97 -5.81 9.32
N SER A 94 -21.32 -5.22 8.18
CA SER A 94 -20.51 -4.18 7.55
C SER A 94 -21.39 -3.08 6.95
N SER A 95 -20.82 -1.90 6.75
CA SER A 95 -21.45 -0.81 6.01
C SER A 95 -20.38 0.00 5.28
N TRP A 96 -20.68 0.42 4.06
CA TRP A 96 -19.91 1.44 3.37
C TRP A 96 -20.35 2.82 3.85
N VAL A 97 -19.37 3.70 4.04
CA VAL A 97 -19.54 5.09 4.48
C VAL A 97 -18.70 5.99 3.57
N TYR A 98 -19.21 7.15 3.21
CA TYR A 98 -18.51 8.17 2.44
C TYR A 98 -18.73 9.53 3.10
N HIS A 99 -17.65 10.16 3.55
CA HIS A 99 -17.67 11.50 4.14
C HIS A 99 -17.43 12.57 3.08
N THR A 100 -18.15 13.70 3.20
CA THR A 100 -18.02 14.82 2.27
C THR A 100 -17.06 15.88 2.76
N GLU A 101 -17.05 16.14 4.08
CA GLU A 101 -16.36 17.29 4.67
C GLU A 101 -15.50 16.88 5.88
N GLY A 102 -15.83 15.77 6.54
CA GLY A 102 -15.05 15.19 7.64
C GLY A 102 -15.31 15.79 9.01
N GLY A 103 -16.43 16.50 9.16
CA GLY A 103 -16.96 16.97 10.44
C GLY A 103 -17.82 15.92 11.17
N VAL A 104 -18.08 14.76 10.57
CA VAL A 104 -18.92 13.70 11.14
C VAL A 104 -18.23 12.34 11.10
N LYS A 105 -18.39 11.55 12.17
CA LYS A 105 -18.05 10.12 12.22
C LYS A 105 -19.32 9.27 12.22
N ALA A 106 -19.37 8.21 11.41
CA ALA A 106 -20.37 7.17 11.54
C ALA A 106 -19.85 6.07 12.49
N ARG A 107 -20.69 5.61 13.42
CA ARG A 107 -20.41 4.56 14.39
C ARG A 107 -21.34 3.38 14.14
N MET A 108 -20.84 2.15 14.14
CA MET A 108 -21.69 0.99 13.93
C MET A 108 -22.52 0.67 15.17
N VAL A 109 -23.78 0.30 14.97
CA VAL A 109 -24.65 -0.23 16.01
C VAL A 109 -24.84 -1.72 15.73
N VAL A 110 -24.47 -2.59 16.67
CA VAL A 110 -24.77 -4.04 16.68
C VAL A 110 -24.90 -4.49 18.13
N ASP A 111 -26.13 -4.48 18.68
CA ASP A 111 -26.40 -4.79 20.10
C ASP A 111 -25.52 -3.97 21.08
N GLY A 112 -25.21 -2.73 20.70
CA GLY A 112 -24.17 -1.88 21.29
C GLY A 112 -23.50 -1.04 20.20
N TYR A 113 -22.59 -0.14 20.59
CA TYR A 113 -21.87 0.73 19.65
C TYR A 113 -20.44 0.23 19.42
N HIS A 114 -20.00 0.19 18.16
CA HIS A 114 -18.74 -0.45 17.76
C HIS A 114 -18.06 0.31 16.62
N GLY A 115 -16.81 0.72 16.85
CA GLY A 115 -15.93 1.32 15.84
C GLY A 115 -16.45 2.61 15.22
N TYR A 116 -15.57 3.40 14.62
CA TYR A 116 -15.94 4.57 13.83
C TYR A 116 -15.39 4.46 12.43
N SER A 117 -16.10 5.07 11.48
CA SER A 117 -15.49 5.48 10.23
C SER A 117 -14.44 6.56 10.50
N ASP A 118 -13.39 6.61 9.70
CA ASP A 118 -12.42 7.70 9.70
C ASP A 118 -13.01 8.93 8.99
N GLN A 119 -13.39 9.95 9.75
CA GLN A 119 -13.95 11.20 9.21
C GLN A 119 -12.98 11.94 8.26
N PHE A 120 -11.67 11.77 8.40
CA PHE A 120 -10.69 12.47 7.56
C PHE A 120 -10.52 11.79 6.20
N ASN A 121 -11.06 10.58 6.05
CA ASN A 121 -11.07 9.87 4.79
C ASN A 121 -12.24 10.34 3.89
N VAL A 122 -12.17 11.61 3.50
CA VAL A 122 -13.18 12.32 2.70
C VAL A 122 -13.05 12.01 1.21
N GLY A 123 -14.15 12.09 0.47
CA GLY A 123 -14.11 11.98 -0.98
C GLY A 123 -14.00 10.54 -1.52
N GLN A 124 -13.99 9.53 -0.65
CA GLN A 124 -13.96 8.12 -1.02
C GLN A 124 -14.77 7.22 -0.08
N TRP A 125 -15.20 6.07 -0.61
CA TRP A 125 -15.91 5.05 0.18
C TRP A 125 -14.93 4.30 1.08
N GLN A 126 -15.30 4.14 2.34
CA GLN A 126 -14.63 3.31 3.34
C GLN A 126 -15.62 2.32 3.94
N GLN A 127 -15.13 1.19 4.45
CA GLN A 127 -15.99 0.17 5.05
C GLN A 127 -15.71 0.09 6.55
N ILE A 128 -16.76 0.08 7.36
CA ILE A 128 -16.70 -0.29 8.77
C ILE A 128 -17.29 -1.69 8.95
N THR A 129 -16.78 -2.47 9.91
CA THR A 129 -17.15 -3.88 10.12
C THR A 129 -17.15 -4.23 11.61
N HIS A 130 -18.09 -5.10 12.02
CA HIS A 130 -18.11 -5.68 13.36
C HIS A 130 -18.61 -7.13 13.35
N THR A 131 -17.89 -8.03 14.01
CA THR A 131 -18.31 -9.43 14.20
C THR A 131 -19.02 -9.62 15.53
N TYR A 132 -20.29 -9.94 15.49
CA TYR A 132 -21.13 -10.21 16.64
C TYR A 132 -21.37 -11.72 16.82
N THR A 133 -21.04 -12.26 18.00
CA THR A 133 -21.34 -13.65 18.36
C THR A 133 -22.50 -13.69 19.35
N ALA A 134 -23.63 -14.25 18.91
CA ALA A 134 -24.84 -14.30 19.71
C ALA A 134 -24.72 -15.32 20.85
N THR A 135 -24.84 -14.87 22.10
CA THR A 135 -24.87 -15.76 23.28
C THR A 135 -26.27 -16.31 23.57
N ALA A 136 -27.30 -15.70 22.99
CA ALA A 136 -28.70 -16.10 23.07
C ALA A 136 -29.43 -15.82 21.76
N THR A 137 -30.49 -16.58 21.47
CA THR A 137 -31.37 -16.30 20.34
C THR A 137 -32.28 -15.13 20.72
N LYS A 138 -32.11 -13.97 20.09
CA LYS A 138 -32.85 -12.74 20.40
C LYS A 138 -32.90 -11.80 19.19
N ALA A 139 -33.75 -10.78 19.26
CA ALA A 139 -33.64 -9.62 18.38
C ALA A 139 -32.55 -8.67 18.92
N ILE A 140 -31.76 -8.09 18.02
CA ILE A 140 -30.77 -7.05 18.33
C ILE A 140 -30.98 -5.84 17.44
N ASN A 141 -30.61 -4.66 17.95
CA ASN A 141 -30.57 -3.45 17.13
C ASN A 141 -29.27 -3.44 16.32
N VAL A 142 -29.39 -3.14 15.03
CA VAL A 142 -28.28 -2.94 14.11
C VAL A 142 -28.45 -1.65 13.32
N GLY A 143 -27.35 -1.03 12.90
CA GLY A 143 -27.40 0.17 12.06
C GLY A 143 -26.20 1.09 12.28
N LEU A 144 -26.44 2.39 12.16
CA LEU A 144 -25.42 3.44 12.28
C LEU A 144 -25.89 4.56 13.21
N ARG A 145 -24.94 5.19 13.88
CA ARG A 145 -25.11 6.45 14.62
C ARG A 145 -24.08 7.46 14.14
N PHE A 146 -24.46 8.73 14.04
CA PHE A 146 -23.56 9.78 13.56
C PHE A 146 -23.14 10.74 14.67
N TYR A 147 -21.85 11.02 14.76
CA TYR A 147 -21.24 11.85 15.79
C TYR A 147 -20.59 13.06 15.15
N ASP A 148 -20.80 14.26 15.71
CA ASP A 148 -20.03 15.43 15.34
C ASP A 148 -18.57 15.27 15.77
N GLY A 149 -17.68 15.80 14.94
CA GLY A 149 -16.24 15.82 15.14
C GLY A 149 -15.66 17.21 14.97
N THR A 150 -14.34 17.30 15.07
CA THR A 150 -13.61 18.57 14.92
C THR A 150 -13.91 19.20 13.55
N GLY A 151 -14.38 20.45 13.56
CA GLY A 151 -14.71 21.19 12.34
C GLY A 151 -16.18 21.12 11.89
N PHE A 152 -17.04 20.37 12.60
CA PHE A 152 -18.47 20.35 12.30
C PHE A 152 -19.11 21.73 12.51
N ASP A 153 -19.69 22.29 11.44
CA ASP A 153 -20.32 23.61 11.44
C ASP A 153 -21.84 23.56 11.68
N GLY A 154 -22.37 22.37 11.96
CA GLY A 154 -23.79 22.11 12.16
C GLY A 154 -24.45 21.41 10.97
N ASN A 155 -23.73 21.14 9.88
CA ASN A 155 -24.29 20.47 8.71
C ASN A 155 -23.27 19.67 7.91
N GLU A 156 -23.45 18.35 7.79
CA GLU A 156 -22.68 17.52 6.84
C GLU A 156 -23.57 16.43 6.24
N ILE A 157 -23.32 16.06 4.98
CA ILE A 157 -23.94 14.88 4.36
C ILE A 157 -22.95 13.72 4.36
N VAL A 158 -23.33 12.61 4.98
CA VAL A 158 -22.61 11.34 4.94
C VAL A 158 -23.41 10.36 4.08
N TYR A 159 -22.78 9.72 3.11
CA TYR A 159 -23.44 8.69 2.32
C TYR A 159 -23.16 7.30 2.89
N VAL A 160 -24.19 6.46 2.97
CA VAL A 160 -24.08 5.09 3.47
C VAL A 160 -24.73 4.12 2.53
N ASP A 161 -24.12 2.94 2.41
CA ASP A 161 -24.57 1.91 1.47
C ASP A 161 -24.15 0.50 1.94
N GLY A 162 -24.85 -0.52 1.45
CA GLY A 162 -24.52 -1.93 1.67
C GLY A 162 -24.41 -2.36 3.14
N PHE A 163 -25.41 -2.01 3.96
CA PHE A 163 -25.47 -2.49 5.34
C PHE A 163 -25.95 -3.95 5.37
N GLU A 164 -25.03 -4.89 5.41
CA GLU A 164 -25.36 -6.33 5.39
C GLU A 164 -24.61 -7.09 6.50
N PRO A 165 -25.27 -8.09 7.13
CA PRO A 165 -24.55 -9.20 7.74
C PRO A 165 -24.09 -10.12 6.62
N SER A 166 -22.79 -10.44 6.56
CA SER A 166 -22.31 -11.42 5.60
C SER A 166 -23.04 -12.75 5.80
N ASN A 167 -23.55 -13.34 4.72
CA ASN A 167 -24.13 -14.70 4.72
C ASN A 167 -23.10 -15.79 5.07
N THR A 168 -21.88 -15.40 5.43
CA THR A 168 -20.86 -16.27 6.00
C THR A 168 -21.03 -16.24 7.51
N THR A 169 -21.67 -17.27 8.08
CA THR A 169 -21.37 -17.67 9.46
C THR A 169 -19.87 -17.93 9.53
N PRO A 170 -19.07 -17.17 10.30
CA PRO A 170 -17.74 -17.60 10.67
C PRO A 170 -17.87 -18.97 11.36
N GLU A 171 -17.05 -19.93 10.94
CA GLU A 171 -16.95 -21.25 11.58
C GLU A 171 -16.62 -21.05 13.09
N PRO A 172 -17.10 -21.93 14.01
CA PRO A 172 -16.84 -21.80 15.45
C PRO A 172 -15.35 -21.60 15.73
N PRO A 173 -14.95 -20.96 16.84
CA PRO A 173 -13.57 -20.55 17.08
C PRO A 173 -12.64 -21.76 17.04
N GLN A 174 -12.05 -21.99 15.88
CA GLN A 174 -10.97 -22.92 15.68
C GLN A 174 -9.75 -22.27 16.35
N SER A 175 -9.01 -23.05 17.13
CA SER A 175 -7.67 -22.68 17.59
C SER A 175 -6.91 -22.02 16.44
N CYS A 176 -6.38 -20.80 16.64
CA CYS A 176 -5.79 -20.00 15.57
C CYS A 176 -4.81 -20.85 14.74
N GLN A 177 -5.17 -21.14 13.49
CA GLN A 177 -4.41 -22.10 12.66
C GLN A 177 -3.18 -21.49 11.99
N ASN A 178 -3.09 -20.16 11.94
CA ASN A 178 -1.98 -19.43 11.30
C ASN A 178 -1.18 -18.62 12.32
N HIS A 179 -1.44 -17.31 12.45
CA HIS A 179 -0.62 -16.43 13.28
C HIS A 179 -1.46 -15.77 14.37
N THR A 180 -1.08 -16.02 15.62
CA THR A 180 -1.61 -15.24 16.74
C THR A 180 -0.77 -13.98 16.88
N VAL A 181 -1.38 -12.84 16.57
CA VAL A 181 -0.81 -11.52 16.81
C VAL A 181 -1.43 -10.93 18.06
N SER A 182 -0.59 -10.46 18.97
CA SER A 182 -1.00 -9.85 20.23
C SER A 182 -0.73 -8.35 20.20
N LEU A 183 -1.77 -7.54 20.38
CA LEU A 183 -1.64 -6.11 20.63
C LEU A 183 -1.78 -5.86 22.12
N THR A 184 -0.78 -5.23 22.73
CA THR A 184 -0.89 -4.60 24.04
C THR A 184 -0.87 -3.09 23.84
N LEU A 185 -1.96 -2.40 24.19
CA LEU A 185 -2.08 -0.94 24.15
C LEU A 185 -2.30 -0.41 25.56
N VAL A 186 -1.54 0.60 25.95
CA VAL A 186 -1.75 1.40 27.15
C VAL A 186 -2.14 2.79 26.68
N THR A 187 -3.34 3.24 27.02
CA THR A 187 -3.77 4.62 26.75
C THR A 187 -3.18 5.58 27.76
N ASP A 188 -3.13 6.85 27.41
CA ASP A 188 -2.61 7.93 28.24
C ASP A 188 -3.74 8.59 29.07
N ASN A 189 -3.61 9.85 29.47
CA ASN A 189 -4.69 10.52 30.21
C ASN A 189 -5.94 10.81 29.37
N TYR A 190 -5.95 10.51 28.06
CA TYR A 190 -7.05 10.80 27.14
C TYR A 190 -7.34 9.61 26.20
N GLY A 191 -7.60 8.43 26.79
CA GLY A 191 -7.82 7.19 26.02
C GLY A 191 -8.98 7.23 25.02
N SER A 192 -9.95 8.13 25.18
CA SER A 192 -11.04 8.32 24.23
C SER A 192 -10.58 8.82 22.86
N GLU A 193 -9.38 9.40 22.77
CA GLU A 193 -8.79 9.92 21.55
C GLU A 193 -8.06 8.82 20.77
N THR A 194 -7.66 7.75 21.48
CA THR A 194 -6.91 6.63 20.91
C THR A 194 -7.84 5.65 20.19
N SER A 195 -7.49 5.32 18.95
CA SER A 195 -8.07 4.19 18.21
C SER A 195 -7.02 3.52 17.35
N TRP A 196 -7.28 2.31 16.87
CA TRP A 196 -6.39 1.59 15.98
C TRP A 196 -7.16 0.71 15.00
N GLN A 197 -6.51 0.34 13.91
CA GLN A 197 -6.98 -0.67 12.97
C GLN A 197 -5.82 -1.48 12.41
N ILE A 198 -6.14 -2.69 11.94
CA ILE A 198 -5.27 -3.50 11.09
C ILE A 198 -5.98 -3.70 9.76
N THR A 199 -5.37 -3.26 8.66
CA THR A 199 -5.84 -3.54 7.30
C THR A 199 -4.98 -4.61 6.63
N ASN A 200 -5.52 -5.32 5.63
CA ASN A 200 -4.75 -6.23 4.78
C ASN A 200 -4.19 -5.49 3.53
N GLY A 201 -3.43 -6.21 2.70
CA GLY A 201 -2.83 -5.67 1.46
C GLY A 201 -3.80 -5.15 0.37
N VAL A 202 -5.12 -5.26 0.57
CA VAL A 202 -6.15 -4.61 -0.27
C VAL A 202 -6.91 -3.51 0.48
N ASN A 203 -6.34 -3.01 1.57
CA ASN A 203 -6.91 -1.98 2.46
C ASN A 203 -8.25 -2.34 3.12
N SER A 204 -8.59 -3.62 3.19
CA SER A 204 -9.75 -4.09 3.96
C SER A 204 -9.38 -4.10 5.44
N ILE A 205 -10.20 -3.48 6.30
CA ILE A 205 -10.05 -3.55 7.76
C ILE A 205 -10.33 -4.98 8.21
N ILE A 206 -9.37 -5.56 8.93
CA ILE A 206 -9.41 -6.91 9.49
C ILE A 206 -9.71 -6.89 10.99
N ALA A 207 -9.17 -5.88 11.69
CA ALA A 207 -9.42 -5.66 13.11
C ALA A 207 -9.34 -4.17 13.42
N SER A 208 -10.02 -3.72 14.47
CA SER A 208 -9.96 -2.33 14.93
C SER A 208 -10.39 -2.23 16.39
N GLY A 209 -10.01 -1.16 17.06
CA GLY A 209 -10.44 -0.85 18.42
C GLY A 209 -10.44 0.65 18.71
N SER A 210 -11.34 1.07 19.60
CA SER A 210 -11.61 2.47 19.93
C SER A 210 -12.29 2.59 21.30
N ASP A 211 -12.64 3.81 21.69
CA ASP A 211 -13.49 4.13 22.86
C ASP A 211 -12.91 3.70 24.21
N TYR A 212 -11.60 3.90 24.38
CA TYR A 212 -10.91 3.49 25.58
C TYR A 212 -11.06 4.49 26.72
N SER A 213 -10.99 3.98 27.94
CA SER A 213 -10.85 4.81 29.13
C SER A 213 -9.41 5.31 29.27
N ASN A 214 -9.23 6.36 30.07
CA ASN A 214 -7.92 6.92 30.36
C ASN A 214 -7.07 5.93 31.17
N ASN A 215 -5.78 5.87 30.87
CA ASN A 215 -4.78 5.02 31.54
C ASN A 215 -5.17 3.53 31.55
N GLN A 216 -5.85 3.07 30.52
CA GLN A 216 -6.34 1.71 30.37
C GLN A 216 -5.28 0.85 29.67
N THR A 217 -5.10 -0.39 30.12
CA THR A 217 -4.38 -1.42 29.36
C THR A 217 -5.36 -2.31 28.63
N ILE A 218 -5.18 -2.43 27.32
CA ILE A 218 -5.96 -3.24 26.39
C ILE A 218 -5.05 -4.33 25.84
N ASN A 219 -5.55 -5.56 25.80
CA ASN A 219 -4.85 -6.71 25.22
C ASN A 219 -5.78 -7.38 24.22
N GLU A 220 -5.38 -7.42 22.96
CA GLU A 220 -6.13 -8.06 21.88
C GLU A 220 -5.30 -9.19 21.28
N ASN A 221 -5.95 -10.33 21.05
CA ASN A 221 -5.34 -11.44 20.34
C ASN A 221 -6.07 -11.65 19.02
N LEU A 222 -5.36 -11.42 17.92
CA LEU A 222 -5.87 -11.47 16.57
C LEU A 222 -5.34 -12.74 15.90
N CYS A 223 -6.25 -13.50 15.29
CA CYS A 223 -5.83 -14.59 14.42
C CYS A 223 -5.81 -14.09 12.98
N LEU A 224 -4.61 -13.97 12.42
CA LEU A 224 -4.39 -13.43 11.10
C LEU A 224 -3.77 -14.51 10.20
N ASN A 225 -4.19 -14.53 8.94
CA ASN A 225 -3.62 -15.42 7.93
C ASN A 225 -2.28 -14.90 7.42
N ASP A 226 -1.57 -15.71 6.65
CA ASP A 226 -0.40 -15.25 5.91
C ASP A 226 -0.76 -14.03 5.05
N GLY A 227 0.06 -12.99 5.06
CA GLY A 227 -0.19 -11.80 4.25
C GLY A 227 0.44 -10.53 4.80
N ASN A 228 0.29 -9.46 4.03
CA ASN A 228 0.75 -8.12 4.39
C ASN A 228 -0.39 -7.37 5.08
N TYR A 229 -0.03 -6.70 6.17
CA TYR A 229 -0.95 -5.94 6.99
C TYR A 229 -0.37 -4.57 7.31
N THR A 230 -1.25 -3.62 7.59
CA THR A 230 -0.88 -2.32 8.15
C THR A 230 -1.60 -2.14 9.46
N PHE A 231 -0.85 -2.02 10.56
CA PHE A 231 -1.36 -1.53 11.83
C PHE A 231 -1.31 0.00 11.81
N SER A 232 -2.47 0.65 11.87
CA SER A 232 -2.58 2.09 12.06
C SER A 232 -3.08 2.37 13.47
N ILE A 233 -2.42 3.26 14.19
CA ILE A 233 -2.92 3.85 15.44
C ILE A 233 -3.20 5.33 15.21
N PHE A 234 -4.26 5.83 15.84
CA PHE A 234 -4.77 7.18 15.68
C PHE A 234 -4.95 7.86 17.03
N ASP A 235 -4.77 9.15 17.02
CA ASP A 235 -5.03 10.06 18.13
C ASP A 235 -5.78 11.29 17.60
N SER A 236 -7.00 11.52 18.07
CA SER A 236 -7.85 12.56 17.49
C SER A 236 -7.40 13.98 17.83
N TYR A 237 -6.63 14.18 18.89
CA TYR A 237 -6.15 15.50 19.30
C TYR A 237 -4.82 15.87 18.62
N GLY A 238 -4.02 14.88 18.27
CA GLY A 238 -2.79 15.01 17.49
C GLY A 238 -1.53 15.18 18.32
N ASP A 239 -1.58 14.92 19.62
CA ASP A 239 -0.40 14.87 20.51
C ASP A 239 0.10 13.44 20.76
N GLY A 240 -0.61 12.44 20.23
CA GLY A 240 -0.27 11.04 20.39
C GLY A 240 -0.55 10.57 21.82
N ILE A 241 -0.08 9.37 22.15
CA ILE A 241 -0.37 8.75 23.46
C ILE A 241 0.82 8.86 24.44
N CYS A 242 1.87 9.61 24.11
CA CYS A 242 3.05 9.81 24.97
C CYS A 242 3.70 11.18 24.67
N CYS A 243 4.32 11.89 25.63
CA CYS A 243 4.65 11.52 27.01
C CYS A 243 4.31 12.65 28.02
N SER A 244 3.90 13.81 27.52
CA SER A 244 3.58 14.98 28.34
C SER A 244 2.20 14.87 29.00
N ASN A 245 1.28 14.14 28.37
CA ASN A 245 -0.10 13.94 28.82
C ASN A 245 -0.40 12.51 29.28
N GLY A 246 0.63 11.74 29.65
CA GLY A 246 0.51 10.36 30.11
C GLY A 246 1.56 9.47 29.44
N ASN A 247 1.73 8.25 29.94
CA ASN A 247 2.73 7.31 29.45
C ASN A 247 2.06 6.16 28.69
N GLY A 248 1.24 6.52 27.70
CA GLY A 248 0.65 5.55 26.80
C GLY A 248 1.68 4.99 25.83
N GLN A 249 1.43 3.77 25.38
CA GLN A 249 2.30 3.04 24.46
C GLN A 249 1.54 1.88 23.85
N TYR A 250 1.95 1.42 22.67
CA TYR A 250 1.48 0.18 22.09
C TYR A 250 2.63 -0.75 21.74
N THR A 251 2.33 -2.04 21.71
CA THR A 251 3.23 -3.09 21.27
C THR A 251 2.42 -4.17 20.58
N LEU A 252 2.75 -4.43 19.32
CA LEU A 252 2.19 -5.51 18.50
C LEU A 252 3.23 -6.62 18.37
N THR A 253 2.88 -7.86 18.68
CA THR A 253 3.81 -8.99 18.64
C THR A 253 3.22 -10.22 17.97
N GLN A 254 4.09 -11.10 17.47
CA GLN A 254 3.77 -12.47 17.09
C GLN A 254 4.71 -13.40 17.85
N GLY A 255 4.20 -14.07 18.89
CA GLY A 255 5.06 -14.80 19.82
C GLY A 255 6.06 -13.87 20.51
N ALA A 256 7.36 -14.08 20.27
CA ALA A 256 8.44 -13.24 20.83
C ALA A 256 8.86 -12.07 19.91
N THR A 257 8.37 -12.04 18.66
CA THR A 257 8.75 -11.02 17.68
C THR A 257 7.95 -9.74 17.88
N ASN A 258 8.62 -8.59 17.99
CA ASN A 258 7.99 -7.27 17.97
C ASN A 258 7.73 -6.86 16.51
N LEU A 259 6.46 -6.66 16.16
CA LEU A 259 6.01 -6.24 14.83
C LEU A 259 5.88 -4.72 14.75
N ALA A 260 5.45 -4.09 15.83
CA ALA A 260 5.36 -2.64 15.97
C ALA A 260 5.42 -2.26 17.44
N SER A 261 6.01 -1.10 17.76
CA SER A 261 5.85 -0.47 19.06
C SER A 261 6.03 1.03 18.95
N GLY A 262 5.39 1.78 19.84
CA GLY A 262 5.44 3.24 19.80
C GLY A 262 4.48 3.89 20.79
N GLY A 263 4.32 5.20 20.65
CA GLY A 263 3.45 6.02 21.49
C GLY A 263 3.57 7.52 21.21
N GLN A 264 4.70 7.96 20.65
CA GLN A 264 4.91 9.34 20.19
C GLN A 264 4.58 9.46 18.70
N PHE A 265 3.43 10.01 18.39
CA PHE A 265 2.99 10.34 17.03
C PHE A 265 2.07 11.56 17.11
N SER A 266 1.69 12.12 15.95
CA SER A 266 0.67 13.17 15.92
C SER A 266 -0.72 12.55 15.86
N ASN A 267 -1.47 12.72 14.77
CA ASN A 267 -2.82 12.18 14.65
C ASN A 267 -2.86 10.70 14.24
N ARG A 268 -1.78 10.19 13.64
CA ARG A 268 -1.73 8.84 13.07
C ARG A 268 -0.30 8.32 12.97
N GLN A 269 -0.14 7.02 13.18
CA GLN A 269 1.09 6.30 12.86
C GLN A 269 0.76 4.95 12.24
N ASP A 270 1.46 4.61 11.16
CA ASP A 270 1.31 3.35 10.44
C ASP A 270 2.54 2.47 10.60
N HIS A 271 2.30 1.17 10.78
CA HIS A 271 3.29 0.13 10.78
C HIS A 271 2.84 -1.00 9.86
N THR A 272 3.54 -1.16 8.75
CA THR A 272 3.36 -2.32 7.89
C THR A 272 4.08 -3.53 8.48
N PHE A 273 3.41 -4.67 8.54
CA PHE A 273 4.00 -5.93 8.99
C PHE A 273 3.45 -7.09 8.18
N THR A 274 4.23 -8.16 8.08
CA THR A 274 3.85 -9.36 7.34
C THR A 274 3.76 -10.53 8.31
N LEU A 275 2.71 -11.33 8.17
CA LEU A 275 2.53 -12.54 8.94
C LEU A 275 2.63 -13.77 8.06
N GLY A 276 3.08 -14.84 8.70
CA GLY A 276 3.58 -16.00 8.01
C GLY A 276 4.88 -15.71 7.30
N THR A 277 5.41 -16.74 6.69
CA THR A 277 6.17 -16.46 5.51
C THR A 277 5.14 -16.04 4.46
N THR A 278 5.07 -14.76 4.05
CA THR A 278 5.30 -14.62 2.61
C THR A 278 6.59 -15.40 2.44
N PRO A 279 6.64 -16.48 1.65
CA PRO A 279 7.93 -17.11 1.40
C PRO A 279 8.87 -15.92 1.18
N PRO A 280 10.06 -15.86 1.84
CA PRO A 280 11.06 -14.91 1.33
C PRO A 280 10.98 -15.11 -0.18
N PRO A 281 10.85 -14.07 -1.02
CA PRO A 281 10.77 -14.31 -2.46
C PRO A 281 11.94 -15.23 -2.72
N PRO A 282 11.67 -16.49 -3.08
CA PRO A 282 12.54 -17.52 -2.56
C PRO A 282 13.88 -17.24 -3.18
N SER A 283 14.87 -17.04 -2.33
CA SER A 283 16.21 -17.47 -2.66
C SER A 283 16.07 -18.98 -2.91
N GLY A 284 15.63 -19.35 -4.11
CA GLY A 284 15.13 -20.68 -4.50
C GLY A 284 13.85 -20.69 -5.35
N ASP A 285 13.94 -20.42 -6.65
CA ASP A 285 13.07 -20.97 -7.72
C ASP A 285 11.56 -20.59 -7.81
N GLY A 286 10.90 -19.98 -6.82
CA GLY A 286 9.44 -19.74 -6.85
C GLY A 286 8.94 -18.45 -7.54
N TYR A 287 9.50 -17.28 -7.19
CA TYR A 287 9.08 -15.99 -7.78
C TYR A 287 9.35 -15.92 -9.29
N TYR A 288 10.43 -16.59 -9.70
CA TYR A 288 10.84 -16.75 -11.09
C TYR A 288 10.59 -18.18 -11.61
N ALA A 289 9.69 -18.97 -11.01
CA ALA A 289 9.47 -20.37 -11.39
C ALA A 289 9.15 -20.56 -12.89
N SER A 290 8.41 -19.61 -13.48
CA SER A 290 8.05 -19.68 -14.90
C SER A 290 9.21 -19.37 -15.85
N THR A 291 10.36 -18.92 -15.33
CA THR A 291 11.55 -18.64 -16.13
C THR A 291 12.42 -19.87 -16.39
N VAL A 292 12.19 -20.98 -15.66
CA VAL A 292 13.00 -22.19 -15.74
C VAL A 292 13.08 -22.71 -17.18
N GLY A 293 14.32 -22.84 -17.67
CA GLY A 293 14.62 -23.33 -19.03
C GLY A 293 14.41 -22.31 -20.15
N LEU A 294 14.03 -21.06 -19.83
CA LEU A 294 13.95 -19.97 -20.80
C LEU A 294 15.29 -19.26 -20.95
N SER A 295 15.56 -18.72 -22.13
CA SER A 295 16.70 -17.86 -22.42
C SER A 295 16.34 -16.83 -23.51
N GLY A 296 17.25 -15.89 -23.78
CA GLY A 296 17.08 -14.83 -24.76
C GLY A 296 15.82 -13.99 -24.49
N TYR A 297 15.18 -13.52 -25.56
CA TYR A 297 13.98 -12.69 -25.44
C TYR A 297 12.74 -13.43 -24.92
N ALA A 298 12.73 -14.77 -24.92
CA ALA A 298 11.68 -15.55 -24.28
C ALA A 298 11.75 -15.40 -22.76
N LEU A 299 12.95 -15.48 -22.18
CA LEU A 299 13.20 -15.20 -20.76
C LEU A 299 12.80 -13.77 -20.40
N LYS A 300 13.24 -12.78 -21.20
CA LYS A 300 12.88 -11.37 -21.00
C LYS A 300 11.36 -11.16 -20.99
N THR A 301 10.64 -11.76 -21.94
CA THR A 301 9.17 -11.64 -22.02
C THR A 301 8.49 -12.28 -20.81
N GLU A 302 9.03 -13.36 -20.27
CA GLU A 302 8.48 -13.97 -19.06
C GLU A 302 8.75 -13.13 -17.82
N LEU A 303 9.96 -12.58 -17.68
CA LEU A 303 10.27 -11.61 -16.62
C LEU A 303 9.35 -10.38 -16.69
N HIS A 304 9.09 -9.85 -17.88
CA HIS A 304 8.09 -8.79 -18.09
C HIS A 304 6.74 -9.18 -17.52
N ARG A 305 6.23 -10.39 -17.81
CA ARG A 305 4.94 -10.85 -17.26
C ARG A 305 4.91 -10.91 -15.74
N ILE A 306 6.01 -11.29 -15.11
CA ILE A 306 6.16 -11.36 -13.65
C ILE A 306 6.12 -9.95 -13.05
N ILE A 307 6.91 -9.01 -13.59
CA ILE A 307 7.17 -7.72 -12.94
C ILE A 307 6.28 -6.57 -13.42
N ARG A 308 5.43 -6.78 -14.45
CA ARG A 308 4.65 -5.69 -15.08
C ARG A 308 3.58 -5.04 -14.22
N ASN A 309 3.08 -5.71 -13.19
CA ASN A 309 1.94 -5.24 -12.42
C ASN A 309 2.36 -4.67 -11.06
N HIS A 310 3.29 -3.72 -11.06
CA HIS A 310 3.63 -2.99 -9.84
C HIS A 310 2.59 -1.92 -9.51
N GLN A 311 2.49 -1.58 -8.22
CA GLN A 311 1.59 -0.57 -7.68
C GLN A 311 2.34 0.75 -7.54
N SER A 312 2.05 1.71 -8.41
CA SER A 312 2.58 3.08 -8.26
C SER A 312 2.09 3.67 -6.93
N GLN A 313 3.03 4.10 -6.10
CA GLN A 313 2.75 4.80 -4.85
C GLN A 313 2.63 6.33 -5.05
N GLY A 314 2.72 6.79 -6.31
CA GLY A 314 2.74 8.20 -6.67
C GLY A 314 4.10 8.87 -6.46
N TYR A 315 4.35 9.91 -7.25
CA TYR A 315 5.67 10.56 -7.31
C TYR A 315 6.11 11.19 -5.97
N SER A 316 5.18 11.67 -5.14
CA SER A 316 5.49 12.23 -3.82
C SER A 316 5.96 11.19 -2.81
N ALA A 317 5.50 9.93 -2.90
CA ALA A 317 5.85 8.87 -1.97
C ALA A 317 7.34 8.44 -2.08
N ILE A 318 7.99 8.75 -3.20
CA ILE A 318 9.42 8.48 -3.40
C ILE A 318 10.29 9.15 -2.32
N TRP A 319 9.91 10.35 -1.85
CA TRP A 319 10.63 11.01 -0.77
C TRP A 319 10.65 10.18 0.51
N HIS A 320 9.52 9.55 0.83
CA HIS A 320 9.42 8.67 1.98
C HIS A 320 10.21 7.37 1.75
N PHE A 321 10.19 6.82 0.53
CA PHE A 321 11.02 5.67 0.21
C PHE A 321 12.52 5.94 0.43
N ILE A 322 13.02 7.05 -0.11
CA ILE A 322 14.42 7.47 0.02
C ILE A 322 14.77 7.66 1.50
N ASP A 323 13.92 8.37 2.25
CA ASP A 323 14.10 8.59 3.69
C ASP A 323 14.25 7.30 4.49
N GLN A 324 13.46 6.27 4.20
CA GLN A 324 13.45 5.04 4.97
C GLN A 324 14.51 4.04 4.52
N ASN A 325 14.81 3.99 3.21
CA ASN A 325 15.53 2.88 2.59
C ASN A 325 16.85 3.28 1.90
N GLU A 326 17.08 4.56 1.64
CA GLU A 326 18.33 5.05 1.03
C GLU A 326 19.12 5.87 2.04
N ARG A 327 19.36 5.27 3.22
CA ARG A 327 20.26 5.82 4.25
C ARG A 327 21.65 5.23 4.11
N ASP A 328 22.67 6.06 4.22
CA ASP A 328 24.04 5.55 4.21
C ASP A 328 24.34 4.78 5.50
N ARG A 329 24.26 3.45 5.35
CA ARG A 329 24.58 2.42 6.33
C ARG A 329 25.57 1.42 5.75
N TYR A 330 26.28 1.80 4.68
CA TYR A 330 27.10 0.91 3.88
C TYR A 330 28.52 1.43 3.70
N PHE A 331 28.69 2.75 3.59
CA PHE A 331 29.99 3.40 3.45
C PHE A 331 30.43 3.99 4.80
N GLU A 332 30.35 5.29 4.99
CA GLU A 332 30.73 5.99 6.22
C GLU A 332 29.81 5.68 7.40
N ASN A 333 28.62 5.11 7.14
CA ASN A 333 27.63 4.73 8.16
C ASN A 333 27.15 5.92 9.00
N ASP A 334 27.05 7.10 8.40
CA ASP A 334 26.67 8.33 9.10
C ASP A 334 25.15 8.57 9.10
N ASN A 335 24.37 7.67 8.46
CA ASN A 335 22.92 7.71 8.34
C ASN A 335 22.38 8.95 7.61
N SER A 336 23.23 9.61 6.81
CA SER A 336 22.82 10.58 5.80
C SER A 336 22.05 9.89 4.67
N ILE A 337 21.52 10.65 3.70
CA ILE A 337 20.93 10.08 2.50
C ILE A 337 22.05 9.52 1.61
N LEU A 338 21.95 8.25 1.23
CA LEU A 338 22.84 7.55 0.30
C LEU A 338 22.60 8.07 -1.12
N ASP A 339 23.29 9.14 -1.47
CA ASP A 339 23.15 9.88 -2.70
C ASP A 339 24.14 9.40 -3.76
N ARG A 340 23.64 8.77 -4.84
CA ARG A 340 24.50 8.15 -5.85
C ARG A 340 25.44 9.13 -6.58
N TYR A 341 25.18 10.43 -6.49
CA TYR A 341 25.92 11.48 -7.20
C TYR A 341 26.82 12.33 -6.29
N SER A 342 26.74 12.21 -4.97
CA SER A 342 27.67 12.83 -4.01
C SER A 342 28.44 11.84 -3.14
N GLU A 343 27.98 10.60 -3.03
CA GLU A 343 28.59 9.52 -2.24
C GLU A 343 30.01 9.18 -2.70
N LYS A 344 30.92 9.04 -1.73
CA LYS A 344 32.34 8.75 -1.90
C LYS A 344 32.73 7.48 -1.13
N PRO A 345 32.63 6.30 -1.76
CA PRO A 345 32.76 5.00 -1.08
C PRO A 345 34.03 4.70 -0.27
N THR A 346 35.08 5.53 -0.39
CA THR A 346 36.39 5.31 0.25
C THR A 346 36.83 6.47 1.14
N THR A 347 36.10 7.59 1.16
CA THR A 347 36.48 8.81 1.87
C THR A 347 35.22 9.57 2.25
N GLY A 348 35.20 10.21 3.41
CA GLY A 348 34.02 10.97 3.83
C GLY A 348 33.48 11.94 2.77
N ASP A 349 32.15 11.91 2.65
CA ASP A 349 31.39 12.75 1.75
C ASP A 349 31.68 14.23 1.93
N SER A 350 31.70 14.94 0.80
CA SER A 350 31.86 16.39 0.81
C SER A 350 30.54 17.13 1.05
N VAL A 351 29.44 16.39 0.94
CA VAL A 351 28.06 16.87 1.03
C VAL A 351 27.24 15.74 1.62
N ASN A 352 26.58 15.99 2.76
CA ASN A 352 25.72 15.01 3.41
C ASN A 352 24.34 15.61 3.55
N TYR A 353 23.32 14.80 3.25
CA TYR A 353 21.93 15.23 3.29
C TYR A 353 21.18 14.55 4.42
N VAL A 354 20.28 15.31 5.07
CA VAL A 354 19.33 14.75 6.04
C VAL A 354 17.93 14.83 5.47
N SER A 355 17.12 13.81 5.77
CA SER A 355 15.74 13.73 5.32
C SER A 355 14.89 14.90 5.79
N THR A 356 13.84 15.23 5.03
CA THR A 356 12.83 16.29 5.24
C THR A 356 13.35 17.73 5.26
N GLY A 357 14.64 17.97 5.54
CA GLY A 357 15.26 19.30 5.55
C GLY A 357 15.99 19.68 4.25
N SER A 358 16.51 18.68 3.52
CA SER A 358 17.38 18.90 2.35
C SER A 358 16.75 18.50 1.01
N GLN A 359 15.43 18.49 0.89
CA GLN A 359 14.72 18.14 -0.36
C GLN A 359 14.37 19.40 -1.16
N CYS A 360 14.76 19.48 -2.44
CA CYS A 360 14.33 20.59 -3.28
C CYS A 360 14.34 20.29 -4.79
N GLY A 361 13.83 21.24 -5.58
CA GLY A 361 13.84 21.18 -7.05
C GLY A 361 14.55 22.37 -7.70
N SER A 362 15.29 23.18 -6.92
CA SER A 362 16.00 24.37 -7.40
C SER A 362 17.31 24.51 -6.66
N TYR A 363 18.41 24.51 -7.41
CA TYR A 363 19.77 24.45 -6.90
C TYR A 363 20.68 25.31 -7.77
N SER A 364 21.72 25.85 -7.17
CA SER A 364 22.71 26.76 -7.75
C SER A 364 24.15 26.23 -7.66
N GLY A 365 24.38 25.24 -6.79
CA GLY A 365 25.62 24.47 -6.68
C GLY A 365 25.38 23.09 -6.04
N GLU A 366 26.42 22.25 -6.05
CA GLU A 366 26.43 20.99 -5.29
C GLU A 366 26.27 21.27 -3.80
N GLY A 367 25.53 20.42 -3.09
CA GLY A 367 25.28 20.58 -1.65
C GLY A 367 24.03 21.35 -1.28
N ASP A 368 23.32 21.95 -2.24
CA ASP A 368 22.13 22.73 -1.94
C ASP A 368 20.98 21.85 -1.42
N CYS A 369 20.71 20.72 -2.09
CA CYS A 369 19.67 19.77 -1.74
C CYS A 369 19.81 18.48 -2.55
N TYR A 370 19.22 17.39 -2.09
CA TYR A 370 19.06 16.19 -2.90
C TYR A 370 17.73 16.19 -3.66
N ASN A 371 17.71 15.43 -4.75
CA ASN A 371 16.63 15.26 -5.69
C ASN A 371 16.38 13.76 -5.97
N ARG A 372 15.30 13.46 -6.70
CA ARG A 372 14.94 12.14 -7.19
C ARG A 372 15.41 12.00 -8.63
N GLU A 373 16.52 11.32 -8.83
CA GLU A 373 17.13 11.09 -10.13
C GLU A 373 16.39 10.02 -10.91
N HIS A 374 15.82 10.40 -12.06
CA HIS A 374 15.32 9.43 -13.05
C HIS A 374 16.50 8.92 -13.89
N SER A 375 17.17 7.86 -13.41
CA SER A 375 18.36 7.29 -14.06
C SER A 375 18.09 6.91 -15.52
N PHE A 376 16.89 6.40 -15.82
CA PHE A 376 16.31 6.41 -17.16
C PHE A 376 15.52 7.71 -17.35
N PRO A 377 16.00 8.67 -18.17
CA PRO A 377 15.46 10.03 -18.18
C PRO A 377 13.96 10.09 -18.43
N LYS A 378 13.27 10.85 -17.60
CA LYS A 378 11.83 11.12 -17.74
C LYS A 378 11.42 11.67 -19.10
N SER A 379 12.29 12.48 -19.72
CA SER A 379 12.05 13.01 -21.06
C SER A 379 12.03 11.93 -22.15
N TRP A 380 12.72 10.80 -21.95
CA TRP A 380 12.79 9.73 -22.94
C TRP A 380 11.49 8.93 -23.03
N PHE A 381 10.71 8.79 -21.95
CA PHE A 381 9.44 8.05 -21.96
C PHE A 381 8.19 8.94 -22.03
N GLY A 382 8.35 10.23 -22.34
CA GLY A 382 7.23 11.14 -22.59
C GLY A 382 6.85 12.07 -21.43
N GLY A 383 7.69 12.19 -20.39
CA GLY A 383 7.47 13.16 -19.30
C GLY A 383 6.83 12.53 -18.06
N LYS A 384 5.92 13.25 -17.40
CA LYS A 384 5.29 12.83 -16.13
C LYS A 384 4.20 11.77 -16.37
N VAL A 385 4.57 10.64 -16.95
CA VAL A 385 3.65 9.55 -17.31
C VAL A 385 3.81 8.41 -16.32
N GLU A 386 2.69 8.00 -15.70
CA GLU A 386 2.67 6.85 -14.79
C GLU A 386 2.45 5.53 -15.56
N PRO A 387 3.00 4.41 -15.07
CA PRO A 387 3.65 4.27 -13.77
C PRO A 387 5.18 4.51 -13.78
N MET A 388 5.80 4.68 -14.95
CA MET A 388 7.25 4.85 -15.06
C MET A 388 7.79 6.13 -14.42
N ASN A 389 6.98 7.17 -14.27
CA ASN A 389 7.38 8.40 -13.60
C ASN A 389 7.62 8.20 -12.09
N SER A 390 7.01 7.19 -11.46
CA SER A 390 7.16 6.91 -10.03
C SER A 390 7.70 5.52 -9.67
N ASP A 391 8.15 4.76 -10.66
CA ASP A 391 8.74 3.44 -10.47
C ASP A 391 10.11 3.51 -9.79
N ILE A 392 10.21 2.96 -8.58
CA ILE A 392 11.37 3.15 -7.70
C ILE A 392 12.63 2.40 -8.16
N HIS A 393 12.49 1.41 -9.05
CA HIS A 393 13.62 0.61 -9.54
C HIS A 393 14.58 1.39 -10.45
N HIS A 394 14.22 2.60 -10.89
CA HIS A 394 15.11 3.48 -11.66
C HIS A 394 15.23 4.89 -11.10
N ILE A 395 14.65 5.15 -9.92
CA ILE A 395 14.69 6.45 -9.27
C ILE A 395 15.57 6.38 -8.02
N PHE A 396 16.63 7.18 -7.96
CA PHE A 396 17.61 7.17 -6.87
C PHE A 396 17.75 8.55 -6.22
N ALA A 397 18.18 8.63 -4.97
CA ALA A 397 18.66 9.89 -4.39
C ALA A 397 19.90 10.41 -5.14
N SER A 398 19.90 11.72 -5.40
CA SER A 398 20.97 12.39 -6.16
C SER A 398 21.14 13.84 -5.75
N ASP A 399 22.37 14.35 -5.76
CA ASP A 399 22.63 15.78 -5.58
C ASP A 399 21.88 16.54 -6.68
N GLY A 400 21.10 17.54 -6.29
CA GLY A 400 20.22 18.24 -7.22
C GLY A 400 20.99 18.92 -8.36
N TYR A 401 22.15 19.52 -8.06
CA TYR A 401 22.96 20.20 -9.06
C TYR A 401 23.67 19.22 -9.98
N VAL A 402 24.22 18.11 -9.45
CA VAL A 402 24.81 17.04 -10.27
C VAL A 402 23.75 16.42 -11.19
N ASN A 403 22.54 16.19 -10.68
CA ASN A 403 21.39 15.72 -11.46
C ASN A 403 21.06 16.69 -12.61
N ALA A 404 21.03 18.01 -12.37
CA ALA A 404 20.87 18.98 -13.46
C ALA A 404 22.01 18.97 -14.48
N LYS A 405 23.25 18.76 -14.05
CA LYS A 405 24.38 18.59 -14.98
C LYS A 405 24.23 17.33 -15.82
N ARG A 406 23.76 16.24 -15.21
CA ARG A 406 23.44 14.98 -15.89
C ARG A 406 22.36 15.16 -16.96
N SER A 407 21.37 16.01 -16.71
CA SER A 407 20.31 16.35 -17.66
C SER A 407 19.57 15.10 -18.16
N ASN A 408 19.41 14.93 -19.48
CA ASN A 408 18.91 13.70 -20.11
C ASN A 408 19.99 13.04 -20.99
N PHE A 409 21.27 13.26 -20.67
CA PHE A 409 22.36 12.65 -21.40
C PHE A 409 22.39 11.13 -21.18
N PRO A 410 22.74 10.34 -22.21
CA PRO A 410 23.03 8.92 -22.04
C PRO A 410 24.12 8.69 -21.00
N PHE A 411 24.05 7.55 -20.31
CA PHE A 411 25.21 7.08 -19.56
C PHE A 411 26.32 6.63 -20.52
N GLY A 412 27.57 6.83 -20.12
CA GLY A 412 28.75 6.37 -20.86
C GLY A 412 30.05 6.96 -20.31
N GLU A 413 31.19 6.37 -20.67
CA GLU A 413 32.49 6.84 -20.18
C GLU A 413 32.91 8.16 -20.85
N VAL A 414 33.41 9.09 -20.03
CA VAL A 414 33.83 10.42 -20.45
C VAL A 414 35.32 10.42 -20.77
N GLY A 415 35.66 10.70 -22.03
CA GLY A 415 37.06 10.91 -22.44
C GLY A 415 37.58 12.31 -22.13
N SER A 416 36.72 13.33 -22.28
CA SER A 416 37.04 14.73 -21.97
C SER A 416 35.89 15.35 -21.19
N ALA A 417 36.14 15.66 -19.92
CA ALA A 417 35.14 16.20 -19.01
C ALA A 417 34.93 17.70 -19.22
N SER A 418 33.66 18.08 -19.40
CA SER A 418 33.18 19.47 -19.32
C SER A 418 32.77 19.84 -17.89
N TYR A 419 32.50 18.84 -17.05
CA TYR A 419 32.16 18.97 -15.64
C TYR A 419 32.55 17.68 -14.91
N THR A 420 32.98 17.82 -13.65
CA THR A 420 33.26 16.73 -12.72
C THR A 420 32.65 17.12 -11.37
N SER A 421 31.81 16.25 -10.81
CA SER A 421 31.20 16.46 -9.49
C SER A 421 32.20 16.23 -8.36
N SER A 422 31.82 16.59 -7.15
CA SER A 422 32.61 16.34 -5.93
C SER A 422 32.94 14.87 -5.70
N ASN A 423 32.07 13.93 -6.08
CA ASN A 423 32.32 12.49 -5.99
C ASN A 423 33.11 11.90 -7.17
N GLY A 424 33.32 12.67 -8.23
CA GLY A 424 34.06 12.24 -9.41
C GLY A 424 33.20 11.78 -10.58
N SER A 425 31.86 11.86 -10.49
CA SER A 425 30.98 11.69 -11.65
C SER A 425 31.25 12.79 -12.69
N ARG A 426 31.09 12.50 -13.98
CA ARG A 426 31.53 13.40 -15.06
C ARG A 426 30.45 13.63 -16.10
N VAL A 427 30.44 14.82 -16.70
CA VAL A 427 29.74 15.10 -17.96
C VAL A 427 30.74 15.49 -19.02
N GLY A 428 30.67 14.89 -20.20
CA GLY A 428 31.62 15.23 -21.26
C GLY A 428 31.43 14.44 -22.54
N SER A 429 32.41 14.54 -23.44
CA SER A 429 32.39 13.79 -24.69
C SER A 429 32.65 12.31 -24.43
N ALA A 430 31.79 11.46 -24.98
CA ALA A 430 31.92 10.01 -24.90
C ALA A 430 33.29 9.51 -25.41
N SER A 431 33.78 8.44 -24.79
CA SER A 431 34.99 7.72 -25.18
C SER A 431 34.85 6.25 -24.86
N GLY A 432 35.52 5.38 -25.63
CA GLY A 432 35.50 3.94 -25.37
C GLY A 432 34.19 3.22 -25.69
N ILE A 433 33.24 3.91 -26.33
CA ILE A 433 31.94 3.39 -26.79
C ILE A 433 31.63 3.87 -28.22
N GLN A 434 30.71 3.21 -28.92
CA GLN A 434 30.30 3.58 -30.28
C GLN A 434 29.23 4.70 -30.29
N TYR A 435 29.49 5.78 -29.56
CA TYR A 435 28.67 6.98 -29.49
C TYR A 435 29.60 8.19 -29.36
N ASN A 436 29.31 9.27 -30.09
CA ASN A 436 30.20 10.45 -30.19
C ASN A 436 29.59 11.72 -29.54
N GLY A 437 28.47 11.58 -28.84
CA GLY A 437 27.79 12.70 -28.19
C GLY A 437 28.25 12.95 -26.76
N THR A 438 27.49 13.78 -26.06
CA THR A 438 27.69 14.03 -24.63
C THR A 438 27.09 12.89 -23.81
N VAL A 439 27.83 12.44 -22.80
CA VAL A 439 27.41 11.42 -21.83
C VAL A 439 27.62 11.91 -20.40
N PHE A 440 26.91 11.26 -19.48
CA PHE A 440 27.21 11.30 -18.06
C PHE A 440 27.87 9.99 -17.62
N GLU A 441 28.93 10.07 -16.85
CA GLU A 441 29.61 8.93 -16.26
C GLU A 441 29.46 8.98 -14.74
N PRO A 442 28.68 8.07 -14.12
CA PRO A 442 28.71 7.90 -12.67
C PRO A 442 30.03 7.25 -12.24
N ILE A 443 30.35 7.32 -10.94
CA ILE A 443 31.51 6.61 -10.39
C ILE A 443 31.35 5.09 -10.52
N ASP A 444 32.48 4.38 -10.52
CA ASP A 444 32.51 2.94 -10.80
C ASP A 444 31.65 2.10 -9.85
N ASN A 445 31.58 2.49 -8.57
CA ASN A 445 30.79 1.83 -7.52
C ASN A 445 29.27 1.79 -7.73
N PHE A 446 28.73 2.52 -8.71
CA PHE A 446 27.29 2.53 -8.99
C PHE A 446 26.95 2.23 -10.46
N LYS A 447 27.95 1.90 -11.28
CA LYS A 447 27.74 1.63 -12.70
C LYS A 447 26.84 0.40 -12.89
N GLY A 448 26.97 -0.60 -12.05
CA GLY A 448 26.17 -1.82 -12.01
C GLY A 448 24.72 -1.56 -11.61
N ASP A 449 24.48 -0.74 -10.58
CA ASP A 449 23.15 -0.30 -10.14
C ASP A 449 22.36 0.28 -11.32
N PHE A 450 22.97 1.26 -12.01
CA PHE A 450 22.35 1.91 -13.15
C PHE A 450 22.18 0.96 -14.33
N ALA A 451 23.11 0.04 -14.57
CA ALA A 451 22.98 -0.98 -15.60
C ALA A 451 21.76 -1.89 -15.35
N ARG A 452 21.61 -2.40 -14.13
CA ARG A 452 20.47 -3.24 -13.72
C ARG A 452 19.15 -2.47 -13.72
N ALA A 453 19.16 -1.17 -13.42
CA ALA A 453 17.99 -0.30 -13.59
C ALA A 453 17.58 -0.15 -15.06
N TYR A 454 18.53 -0.03 -16.00
CA TYR A 454 18.24 0.03 -17.43
C TYR A 454 17.69 -1.30 -17.97
N PHE A 455 18.29 -2.43 -17.58
CA PHE A 455 17.76 -3.75 -17.95
C PHE A 455 16.36 -3.99 -17.37
N TYR A 456 16.11 -3.53 -16.14
CA TYR A 456 14.77 -3.51 -15.57
C TYR A 456 13.80 -2.69 -16.41
N MET A 457 14.13 -1.44 -16.76
CA MET A 457 13.27 -0.59 -17.60
C MET A 457 12.97 -1.24 -18.96
N ALA A 458 13.98 -1.83 -19.61
CA ALA A 458 13.82 -2.56 -20.86
C ALA A 458 12.90 -3.78 -20.75
N THR A 459 12.85 -4.42 -19.58
CA THR A 459 12.10 -5.64 -19.33
C THR A 459 10.70 -5.32 -18.84
N ARG A 460 10.55 -4.51 -17.79
CA ARG A 460 9.26 -4.09 -17.25
C ARG A 460 8.40 -3.40 -18.31
N TYR A 461 8.98 -2.50 -19.11
CA TYR A 461 8.20 -1.71 -20.06
C TYR A 461 8.22 -2.28 -21.48
N GLN A 462 8.44 -3.59 -21.63
CA GLN A 462 8.58 -4.26 -22.93
C GLN A 462 7.48 -3.88 -23.93
N ASP A 463 6.22 -3.81 -23.49
CA ASP A 463 5.07 -3.55 -24.35
C ASP A 463 5.01 -2.11 -24.90
N VAL A 464 5.75 -1.15 -24.33
CA VAL A 464 5.63 0.28 -24.65
C VAL A 464 6.95 0.95 -25.02
N ILE A 465 8.09 0.42 -24.56
CA ILE A 465 9.40 1.09 -24.65
C ILE A 465 9.90 1.30 -26.09
N ALA A 466 9.48 0.44 -27.02
CA ALA A 466 9.80 0.60 -28.45
C ALA A 466 9.33 1.96 -29.01
N ASN A 467 8.23 2.50 -28.49
CA ASN A 467 7.66 3.77 -28.93
C ASN A 467 8.41 5.00 -28.38
N TRP A 468 9.38 4.81 -27.48
CA TRP A 468 10.06 5.90 -26.80
C TRP A 468 11.29 6.42 -27.55
N GLN A 469 11.78 5.68 -28.56
CA GLN A 469 12.98 6.02 -29.32
C GLN A 469 13.00 7.48 -29.79
N ASN A 470 11.92 7.95 -30.40
CA ASN A 470 11.88 9.26 -31.05
C ASN A 470 11.42 10.41 -30.15
N ASN A 471 11.30 10.21 -28.83
CA ASN A 471 10.84 11.27 -27.91
C ASN A 471 11.87 12.40 -27.76
N THR A 472 13.16 12.09 -27.87
CA THR A 472 14.27 13.04 -27.83
C THR A 472 15.41 12.57 -28.75
N SER A 473 16.39 13.43 -29.06
CA SER A 473 17.59 13.00 -29.78
C SER A 473 18.37 11.94 -29.00
N TYR A 474 18.51 12.11 -27.68
CA TYR A 474 19.27 11.18 -26.84
C TYR A 474 18.57 9.82 -26.66
N SER A 475 17.24 9.80 -26.56
CA SER A 475 16.50 8.53 -26.57
C SER A 475 16.66 7.82 -27.92
N ASN A 476 16.78 8.55 -29.03
CA ASN A 476 17.01 7.97 -30.34
C ASN A 476 18.42 7.40 -30.50
N ASP A 477 19.42 7.98 -29.81
CA ASP A 477 20.79 7.47 -29.80
C ASP A 477 20.99 6.23 -28.90
N VAL A 478 20.06 6.00 -27.96
CA VAL A 478 20.14 4.94 -26.94
C VAL A 478 19.18 3.80 -27.22
N LEU A 479 17.96 4.08 -27.69
CA LEU A 479 16.93 3.10 -27.97
C LEU A 479 16.93 2.74 -29.46
N ASN A 480 16.82 1.45 -29.77
CA ASN A 480 16.84 0.96 -31.15
C ASN A 480 15.44 0.79 -31.77
N GLY A 481 14.39 1.22 -31.06
CA GLY A 481 12.99 1.15 -31.52
C GLY A 481 12.37 -0.26 -31.49
N THR A 482 13.04 -1.25 -30.92
CA THR A 482 12.50 -2.63 -30.79
C THR A 482 12.05 -2.94 -29.38
N GLN A 483 11.06 -3.80 -29.22
CA GLN A 483 10.64 -4.30 -27.89
C GLN A 483 11.62 -5.35 -27.30
N ASN A 484 12.40 -6.01 -28.17
CA ASN A 484 13.26 -7.13 -27.78
C ASN A 484 14.59 -6.65 -27.20
N GLN A 485 15.48 -6.14 -28.04
CA GLN A 485 16.79 -5.65 -27.59
C GLN A 485 16.66 -4.32 -26.86
N VAL A 486 15.71 -3.46 -27.27
CA VAL A 486 15.40 -2.12 -26.74
C VAL A 486 16.50 -1.09 -26.95
N PHE A 487 17.73 -1.44 -26.60
CA PHE A 487 18.86 -0.53 -26.66
C PHE A 487 19.70 -0.75 -27.91
N GLU A 488 20.38 0.30 -28.35
CA GLU A 488 21.43 0.20 -29.35
C GLU A 488 22.56 -0.73 -28.88
N SER A 489 23.24 -1.38 -29.82
CA SER A 489 24.23 -2.43 -29.48
C SER A 489 25.38 -1.93 -28.59
N TRP A 490 25.76 -0.66 -28.76
CA TRP A 490 26.79 -0.02 -27.93
C TRP A 490 26.35 0.12 -26.46
N VAL A 491 25.07 0.43 -26.24
CA VAL A 491 24.48 0.55 -24.91
C VAL A 491 24.43 -0.81 -24.26
N VAL A 492 23.93 -1.85 -24.96
CA VAL A 492 23.90 -3.21 -24.42
C VAL A 492 25.31 -3.67 -24.01
N THR A 493 26.30 -3.43 -24.86
CA THR A 493 27.70 -3.79 -24.58
C THR A 493 28.23 -3.08 -23.33
N MET A 494 27.95 -1.78 -23.20
CA MET A 494 28.36 -0.97 -22.04
C MET A 494 27.65 -1.42 -20.76
N LEU A 495 26.32 -1.59 -20.77
CA LEU A 495 25.55 -1.99 -19.60
C LEU A 495 25.93 -3.40 -19.13
N LYS A 496 26.19 -4.35 -20.05
CA LYS A 496 26.71 -5.67 -19.69
C LYS A 496 28.10 -5.58 -19.06
N ARG A 497 28.99 -4.72 -19.57
CA ARG A 497 30.30 -4.49 -18.97
C ARG A 497 30.16 -3.94 -17.55
N TRP A 498 29.39 -2.86 -17.37
CA TRP A 498 29.14 -2.23 -16.08
C TRP A 498 28.51 -3.19 -15.07
N HIS A 499 27.53 -3.98 -15.50
CA HIS A 499 26.91 -5.02 -14.68
C HIS A 499 27.91 -6.06 -14.14
N ASN A 500 28.90 -6.45 -14.97
CA ASN A 500 29.90 -7.44 -14.60
C ASN A 500 31.07 -6.84 -13.78
N GLU A 501 31.42 -5.58 -14.04
CA GLU A 501 32.51 -4.87 -13.34
C GLU A 501 32.06 -4.34 -11.96
N ASP A 502 30.77 -4.09 -11.78
CA ASP A 502 30.13 -3.69 -10.52
C ASP A 502 29.00 -4.68 -10.16
N PRO A 503 29.35 -5.84 -9.55
CA PRO A 503 28.40 -6.89 -9.21
C PRO A 503 27.37 -6.45 -8.15
N VAL A 504 26.24 -7.15 -8.09
CA VAL A 504 25.22 -6.89 -7.07
C VAL A 504 25.81 -7.00 -5.67
N ASP A 505 25.55 -5.98 -4.85
CA ASP A 505 25.99 -5.92 -3.47
C ASP A 505 24.82 -5.96 -2.46
N ALA A 506 25.15 -5.84 -1.16
CA ALA A 506 24.16 -5.86 -0.10
C ALA A 506 23.26 -4.62 -0.08
N LEU A 507 23.74 -3.48 -0.58
CA LEU A 507 22.97 -2.23 -0.68
C LEU A 507 21.87 -2.39 -1.73
N GLU A 508 22.19 -2.91 -2.91
CA GLU A 508 21.20 -3.19 -3.94
C GLU A 508 20.21 -4.27 -3.56
N GLN A 509 20.66 -5.35 -2.92
CA GLN A 509 19.75 -6.42 -2.45
C GLN A 509 18.73 -5.88 -1.45
N ALA A 510 19.19 -5.08 -0.47
CA ALA A 510 18.29 -4.46 0.51
C ALA A 510 17.33 -3.47 -0.16
N ARG A 511 17.83 -2.65 -1.09
CA ARG A 511 17.00 -1.72 -1.84
C ARG A 511 15.96 -2.44 -2.72
N ASN A 512 16.33 -3.55 -3.35
CA ASN A 512 15.41 -4.34 -4.18
C ASN A 512 14.31 -5.00 -3.34
N GLN A 513 14.62 -5.43 -2.12
CA GLN A 513 13.62 -5.90 -1.15
C GLN A 513 12.69 -4.76 -0.71
N ALA A 514 13.25 -3.61 -0.33
CA ALA A 514 12.42 -2.45 0.04
C ALA A 514 11.53 -1.99 -1.12
N ALA A 515 12.05 -1.98 -2.35
CA ALA A 515 11.28 -1.66 -3.55
C ALA A 515 10.13 -2.64 -3.78
N TYR A 516 10.35 -3.94 -3.53
CA TYR A 516 9.29 -4.94 -3.56
C TYR A 516 8.20 -4.66 -2.54
N GLU A 517 8.57 -4.33 -1.31
CA GLU A 517 7.62 -3.96 -0.25
C GLU A 517 6.85 -2.67 -0.60
N PHE A 518 7.53 -1.71 -1.25
CA PHE A 518 6.98 -0.42 -1.61
C PHE A 518 6.01 -0.47 -2.80
N GLN A 519 6.35 -1.17 -3.89
CA GLN A 519 5.57 -1.17 -5.13
C GLN A 519 5.19 -2.57 -5.67
N GLY A 520 5.53 -3.64 -4.97
CA GLY A 520 5.01 -4.99 -5.26
C GLY A 520 5.70 -5.76 -6.39
N ASN A 521 6.81 -5.26 -6.94
CA ASN A 521 7.62 -6.00 -7.91
C ASN A 521 9.12 -5.88 -7.62
N ARG A 522 9.91 -6.85 -8.11
CA ARG A 522 11.38 -6.89 -7.93
C ARG A 522 12.09 -6.52 -9.23
N ASN A 523 13.33 -6.04 -9.11
CA ASN A 523 14.26 -6.00 -10.22
C ASN A 523 14.90 -7.39 -10.39
N PRO A 524 14.58 -8.14 -11.48
CA PRO A 524 15.10 -9.49 -11.66
C PRO A 524 16.62 -9.53 -11.82
N PHE A 525 17.23 -8.44 -12.26
CA PHE A 525 18.66 -8.37 -12.52
C PHE A 525 19.47 -8.11 -11.25
N VAL A 526 18.81 -7.72 -10.16
CA VAL A 526 19.41 -7.70 -8.81
C VAL A 526 19.29 -9.08 -8.16
N ASP A 527 18.14 -9.75 -8.31
CA ASP A 527 17.92 -11.08 -7.72
C ASP A 527 18.69 -12.20 -8.44
N HIS A 528 18.75 -12.11 -9.77
CA HIS A 528 19.36 -13.07 -10.68
C HIS A 528 20.23 -12.33 -11.70
N PRO A 529 21.44 -11.86 -11.30
CA PRO A 529 22.38 -11.19 -12.19
C PRO A 529 22.65 -11.96 -13.49
N GLU A 530 22.66 -13.30 -13.41
CA GLU A 530 22.86 -14.20 -14.55
C GLU A 530 21.81 -14.06 -15.66
N PHE A 531 20.64 -13.47 -15.38
CA PHE A 531 19.64 -13.19 -16.41
C PHE A 531 20.10 -12.15 -17.42
N VAL A 532 21.03 -11.26 -17.07
CA VAL A 532 21.59 -10.28 -18.02
C VAL A 532 22.28 -11.01 -19.18
N GLU A 533 23.22 -11.90 -18.88
CA GLU A 533 23.94 -12.70 -19.89
C GLU A 533 23.04 -13.73 -20.57
N SER A 534 21.99 -14.20 -19.89
CA SER A 534 21.04 -15.15 -20.46
C SER A 534 20.10 -14.52 -21.48
N ILE A 535 19.91 -13.20 -21.46
CA ILE A 535 19.00 -12.47 -22.36
C ILE A 535 19.74 -11.77 -23.51
N TRP A 536 20.82 -11.04 -23.23
CA TRP A 536 21.44 -10.08 -24.15
C TRP A 536 22.78 -10.50 -24.72
#